data_AF-A0A7S2XBT0-F1
#
_entry.id   AF-A0A7S2XBT0-F1
#
_cell.length_a   1.000
_cell.length_b   1.000
_cell.length_c   1.000
_cell.angle_alpha   90.00
_cell.angle_beta   90.00
_cell.angle_gamma   90.00
#
_symmetry.space_group_name_H-M   'P 1'
#
loop_
_entity.id
_entity.type
_entity.pdbx_description
1 polymer ?
#
loop_
_entity_poly.entity_id
_entity_poly.type
_entity_poly.pdbx_seq_one_letter_code
_entity_poly.pdbx_strand_id
1 'polypeptide(L)'
;MDVLTDYISYARMHIQPKLTEEAAEELVDAYVGMRQIGQNGGRRNVVTATTRQLESLIRLAEALAKMHFSEEVTRDNVREATRLMNVATQSAATDPVTGLIDMDLITTGQSAGDRKRLGELGDAIKDILSGKKGGVLRID
;
A
#
# COMPACT_ATOMS: atom_id res chain seq x y z
N MET A 1 -34.00 -12.47 15.28
CA MET A 1 -33.05 -11.36 15.06
C MET A 1 -31.69 -11.91 15.43
N ASP A 2 -30.70 -11.79 14.55
CA ASP A 2 -29.35 -12.28 14.79
C ASP A 2 -28.60 -11.25 15.65
N VAL A 3 -28.09 -11.67 16.81
CA VAL A 3 -27.44 -10.82 17.83
C VAL A 3 -26.33 -9.95 17.21
N LEU A 4 -25.60 -10.48 16.22
CA LEU A 4 -24.56 -9.74 15.52
C LEU A 4 -25.13 -8.61 14.66
N THR A 5 -26.27 -8.86 14.00
CA THR A 5 -26.93 -7.86 13.14
C THR A 5 -27.44 -6.69 13.98
N ASP A 6 -27.99 -6.98 15.16
CA ASP A 6 -28.45 -5.96 16.10
C ASP A 6 -27.28 -5.15 16.67
N TYR A 7 -26.18 -5.82 17.01
CA TYR A 7 -24.94 -5.18 17.48
C TYR A 7 -24.39 -4.18 16.46
N ILE A 8 -24.24 -4.61 15.20
CA ILE A 8 -23.74 -3.75 14.11
C ILE A 8 -24.70 -2.59 13.85
N SER A 9 -26.00 -2.84 13.85
CA SER A 9 -27.03 -1.81 13.61
C SER A 9 -26.98 -0.75 14.72
N TYR A 10 -26.89 -1.18 15.98
CA TYR A 10 -26.79 -0.28 17.11
C TYR A 10 -25.52 0.58 17.04
N ALA A 11 -24.35 -0.03 16.79
CA ALA A 11 -23.08 0.68 16.68
C ALA A 11 -23.10 1.77 15.60
N ARG A 12 -23.67 1.45 14.43
CA ARG A 12 -23.74 2.38 13.29
C ARG A 12 -24.65 3.58 13.57
N MET A 13 -25.71 3.39 14.34
CA MET A 13 -26.70 4.44 14.63
C MET A 13 -26.28 5.34 15.80
N HIS A 14 -25.64 4.78 16.83
CA HIS A 14 -25.46 5.48 18.10
C HIS A 14 -24.04 5.94 18.37
N ILE A 15 -23.02 5.31 17.76
CA ILE A 15 -21.62 5.58 18.09
C ILE A 15 -20.98 6.41 16.97
N GLN A 16 -20.44 7.58 17.34
CA GLN A 16 -19.80 8.51 16.43
C GLN A 16 -18.42 8.90 16.99
N PRO A 17 -17.42 8.03 16.81
CA PRO A 17 -16.12 8.20 17.43
C PRO A 17 -15.46 9.51 16.99
N LYS A 18 -14.86 10.23 17.94
CA LYS A 18 -14.09 11.45 17.67
C LYS A 18 -12.61 11.20 17.84
N LEU A 19 -11.80 11.81 16.97
CA LEU A 19 -10.36 11.77 17.08
C LEU A 19 -9.88 12.47 18.35
N THR A 20 -9.08 11.74 19.13
CA THR A 20 -8.29 12.33 20.22
C THR A 20 -7.03 12.96 19.65
N GLU A 21 -6.42 13.88 20.40
CA GLU A 21 -5.16 14.52 20.01
C GLU A 21 -4.05 13.48 19.80
N GLU A 22 -3.94 12.52 20.72
CA GLU A 22 -2.93 11.46 20.62
C GLU A 22 -3.10 10.57 19.37
N ALA A 23 -4.35 10.33 18.95
CA ALA A 23 -4.63 9.60 17.73
C ALA A 23 -4.30 10.44 16.48
N ALA A 24 -4.52 11.75 16.53
CA ALA A 24 -4.16 12.65 15.44
C ALA A 24 -2.64 12.71 15.24
N GLU A 25 -1.86 12.80 16.32
CA GLU A 25 -0.40 12.73 16.28
C GLU A 25 0.08 11.41 15.65
N GLU A 26 -0.45 10.27 16.11
CA GLU A 26 -0.06 8.95 15.59
C GLU A 26 -0.44 8.78 14.10
N LEU A 27 -1.56 9.37 13.65
CA LEU A 27 -1.95 9.35 12.23
C LEU A 27 -0.96 10.13 11.36
N VAL A 28 -0.48 11.28 11.85
CA VAL A 28 0.53 12.08 11.16
C VAL A 28 1.83 11.29 11.06
N ASP A 29 2.27 10.68 12.15
CA ASP A 29 3.49 9.87 12.18
C ASP A 29 3.40 8.67 11.24
N ALA A 30 2.27 7.94 11.25
CA ALA A 30 2.02 6.83 10.35
C ALA A 30 2.04 7.27 8.88
N TYR A 31 1.42 8.41 8.57
CA TYR A 31 1.39 8.97 7.21
C TYR A 31 2.77 9.41 6.72
N VAL A 32 3.54 10.10 7.56
CA VAL A 32 4.91 10.52 7.23
C VAL A 32 5.81 9.30 7.05
N GLY A 33 5.68 8.29 7.91
CA GLY A 33 6.41 7.02 7.80
C GLY A 33 6.16 6.32 6.46
N MET A 34 4.89 6.17 6.06
CA MET A 34 4.53 5.61 4.74
C MET A 34 5.16 6.40 3.58
N ARG A 35 5.19 7.74 3.70
CA ARG A 35 5.78 8.61 2.68
C ARG A 35 7.30 8.47 2.57
N GLN A 36 7.99 8.21 3.68
CA GLN A 36 9.45 8.03 3.70
C GLN A 36 9.88 6.70 3.08
N ILE A 37 9.12 5.62 3.31
CA ILE A 37 9.42 4.28 2.77
C ILE A 37 9.57 4.33 1.25
N GLY A 38 8.72 5.09 0.56
CA GLY A 38 8.83 5.21 -0.88
C GLY A 38 9.89 6.14 -1.43
N GLN A 39 10.48 7.01 -0.60
CA GLN A 39 11.60 7.85 -1.03
C GLN A 39 12.93 7.07 -1.01
N ASN A 40 13.07 6.10 -0.10
CA ASN A 40 14.30 5.33 0.10
C ASN A 40 14.49 4.18 -0.92
N GLY A 41 13.47 3.85 -1.72
CA GLY A 41 13.51 2.82 -2.77
C GLY A 41 14.33 3.16 -4.04
N GLY A 42 15.22 4.15 -3.99
CA GLY A 42 16.18 4.44 -5.06
C GLY A 42 15.62 5.10 -6.33
N ARG A 43 14.32 5.34 -6.45
CA ARG A 43 13.71 6.06 -7.59
C ARG A 43 13.02 7.33 -7.12
N ARG A 44 13.66 8.47 -7.43
CA ARG A 44 13.37 9.84 -7.00
C ARG A 44 11.95 10.40 -7.22
N ASN A 45 10.94 9.64 -7.64
CA ASN A 45 9.61 10.19 -7.98
C ASN A 45 8.45 9.17 -7.91
N VAL A 46 8.48 8.16 -7.04
CA VAL A 46 7.28 7.34 -6.80
C VAL A 46 6.45 7.99 -5.68
N VAL A 47 5.27 8.53 -6.02
CA VAL A 47 4.31 9.06 -5.04
C VAL A 47 3.70 7.88 -4.29
N THR A 48 4.36 7.49 -3.20
CA THR A 48 4.07 6.26 -2.43
C THR A 48 3.02 6.43 -1.34
N ALA A 49 2.77 7.66 -0.91
CA ALA A 49 1.67 7.97 -0.03
C ALA A 49 0.84 9.16 -0.53
N THR A 50 -0.46 8.92 -0.73
CA THR A 50 -1.42 9.94 -1.17
C THR A 50 -2.30 10.36 0.00
N THR A 51 -2.88 11.55 -0.07
CA THR A 51 -3.85 12.04 0.93
C THR A 51 -5.03 11.08 1.12
N ARG A 52 -5.38 10.30 0.08
CA ARG A 52 -6.39 9.24 0.14
C ARG A 52 -6.04 8.14 1.15
N GLN A 53 -4.77 7.79 1.30
CA GLN A 53 -4.36 6.77 2.27
C GLN A 53 -4.52 7.27 3.70
N LEU A 54 -4.22 8.55 3.96
CA LEU A 54 -4.50 9.16 5.27
C LEU A 54 -6.00 9.13 5.58
N GLU A 55 -6.84 9.52 4.62
CA GLU A 55 -8.31 9.45 4.79
C GLU A 55 -8.78 8.00 5.01
N SER A 56 -8.18 7.03 4.33
CA SER A 56 -8.48 5.61 4.52
C SER A 56 -8.09 5.12 5.91
N LEU A 57 -6.94 5.54 6.43
CA LEU A 57 -6.50 5.23 7.79
C LEU A 57 -7.43 5.82 8.84
N ILE A 58 -7.86 7.08 8.68
CA ILE A 58 -8.82 7.74 9.57
C ILE A 58 -10.12 6.91 9.62
N ARG A 59 -10.68 6.56 8.47
CA ARG A 59 -11.91 5.76 8.38
C ARG A 59 -11.77 4.37 9.02
N LEU A 60 -10.61 3.72 8.87
CA LEU A 60 -10.34 2.43 9.51
C LEU A 60 -10.24 2.57 11.04
N ALA A 61 -9.53 3.59 11.54
CA ALA A 61 -9.40 3.83 12.97
C ALA A 61 -10.75 4.16 13.63
N GLU A 62 -11.58 4.98 12.98
CA GLU A 62 -12.96 5.25 13.42
C GLU A 62 -13.83 3.99 13.41
N ALA A 63 -13.71 3.13 12.39
CA ALA A 63 -14.44 1.88 12.32
C ALA A 63 -14.04 0.92 13.46
N LEU A 64 -12.76 0.85 13.79
CA LEU A 64 -12.25 0.07 14.91
C LEU A 64 -12.77 0.58 16.26
N ALA A 65 -12.78 1.90 16.48
CA ALA A 65 -13.36 2.50 17.69
C ALA A 65 -14.86 2.21 17.79
N LYS A 66 -15.59 2.38 16.67
CA LYS A 66 -17.03 2.12 16.57
C LYS A 66 -17.41 0.67 16.87
N MET A 67 -16.61 -0.28 16.39
CA MET A 67 -16.82 -1.71 16.64
C MET A 67 -16.71 -2.07 18.13
N HIS A 68 -15.94 -1.29 18.90
CA HIS A 68 -15.80 -1.48 20.35
C HIS A 68 -16.75 -0.59 21.17
N PHE A 69 -17.70 0.10 20.52
CA PHE A 69 -18.60 1.10 21.14
C PHE A 69 -17.84 2.23 21.85
N SER A 70 -16.66 2.58 21.34
CA SER A 70 -15.89 3.72 21.83
C SER A 70 -16.36 4.99 21.13
N GLU A 71 -16.63 6.05 21.90
CA GLU A 71 -16.90 7.40 21.38
C GLU A 71 -15.61 8.16 21.03
N GLU A 72 -14.45 7.57 21.29
CA GLU A 72 -13.14 8.18 21.05
C GLU A 72 -12.25 7.24 20.25
N VAL A 73 -11.56 7.80 19.26
CA VAL A 73 -10.50 7.11 18.53
C VAL A 73 -9.22 7.28 19.31
N THR A 74 -8.65 6.15 19.73
CA THR A 74 -7.40 6.11 20.50
C THR A 74 -6.20 5.84 19.60
N ARG A 75 -5.00 6.11 20.13
CA ARG A 75 -3.73 5.77 19.48
C ARG A 75 -3.66 4.30 19.04
N ASP A 76 -4.19 3.39 19.85
CA ASP A 76 -4.17 1.95 19.54
C ASP A 76 -5.05 1.60 18.34
N ASN A 77 -6.16 2.31 18.13
CA ASN A 77 -6.99 2.13 16.93
C ASN A 77 -6.24 2.54 15.66
N VAL A 78 -5.45 3.61 15.73
CA VAL A 78 -4.61 4.08 14.62
C VAL A 78 -3.48 3.09 14.32
N ARG A 79 -2.84 2.55 15.36
CA ARG A 79 -1.80 1.52 15.21
C ARG A 79 -2.34 0.26 14.55
N GLU A 80 -3.51 -0.19 14.98
CA GLU A 80 -4.14 -1.37 14.39
C GLU A 80 -4.59 -1.12 12.96
N ALA A 81 -5.18 0.04 12.66
CA ALA A 81 -5.51 0.43 11.29
C ALA A 81 -4.27 0.47 10.39
N THR A 82 -3.16 1.00 10.89
CA THR A 82 -1.87 1.04 10.19
C THR A 82 -1.32 -0.37 9.94
N ARG A 83 -1.39 -1.25 10.94
CA ARG A 83 -1.01 -2.66 10.80
C ARG A 83 -1.84 -3.36 9.72
N LEU A 84 -3.17 -3.17 9.71
CA LEU A 84 -4.06 -3.74 8.70
C LEU A 84 -3.73 -3.24 7.29
N MET A 85 -3.51 -1.93 7.14
CA MET A 85 -3.12 -1.32 5.86
C MET A 85 -1.79 -1.90 5.36
N ASN A 86 -0.80 -2.05 6.25
CA ASN A 86 0.49 -2.61 5.91
C ASN A 86 0.39 -4.07 5.50
N VAL A 87 -0.39 -4.90 6.22
CA VAL A 87 -0.59 -6.31 5.86
C VAL A 87 -1.32 -6.46 4.53
N ALA A 88 -2.34 -5.64 4.27
CA ALA A 88 -3.05 -5.64 3.00
C ALA A 88 -2.12 -5.24 1.85
N THR A 89 -1.31 -4.21 2.06
CA THR A 89 -0.31 -3.75 1.08
C THR A 89 0.78 -4.79 0.86
N GLN A 90 1.31 -5.41 1.92
CA GLN A 90 2.34 -6.44 1.83
C GLN A 90 1.83 -7.67 1.08
N SER A 91 0.60 -8.12 1.39
CA SER A 91 -0.04 -9.24 0.71
C SER A 91 -0.26 -8.95 -0.78
N ALA A 92 -0.62 -7.72 -1.12
CA ALA A 92 -0.77 -7.28 -2.51
C ALA A 92 0.59 -7.07 -3.23
N ALA A 93 1.68 -6.83 -2.48
CA ALA A 93 3.01 -6.54 -3.02
C ALA A 93 3.86 -7.80 -3.16
N THR A 94 3.37 -8.94 -2.66
CA THR A 94 4.09 -10.21 -2.76
C THR A 94 3.87 -10.77 -4.16
N ASP A 95 4.91 -10.76 -4.98
CA ASP A 95 4.88 -11.37 -6.32
C ASP A 95 4.61 -12.88 -6.17
N PRO A 96 3.54 -13.42 -6.79
CA PRO A 96 3.15 -14.83 -6.65
C PRO A 96 4.19 -15.82 -7.20
N VAL A 97 5.15 -15.35 -8.03
CA VAL A 97 6.21 -16.17 -8.61
C VAL A 97 7.48 -16.13 -7.76
N THR A 98 7.85 -14.96 -7.23
CA THR A 98 9.13 -14.77 -6.54
C THR A 98 9.01 -14.73 -5.01
N GLY A 99 7.82 -14.52 -4.46
CA GLY A 99 7.58 -14.39 -3.02
C GLY A 99 8.20 -13.12 -2.40
N LEU A 100 8.75 -12.23 -3.22
CA LEU A 100 9.40 -10.99 -2.79
C LEU A 100 8.39 -9.84 -2.79
N ILE A 101 8.54 -8.93 -1.82
CA ILE A 101 7.71 -7.74 -1.67
C ILE A 101 8.20 -6.69 -2.68
N ASP A 102 7.46 -6.46 -3.76
CA ASP A 102 7.71 -5.39 -4.73
C ASP A 102 6.60 -4.31 -4.64
N MET A 103 6.88 -3.25 -3.89
CA MET A 103 5.99 -2.08 -3.76
C MET A 103 5.77 -1.34 -5.09
N ASP A 104 6.64 -1.52 -6.09
CA ASP A 104 6.48 -0.90 -7.40
C ASP A 104 5.33 -1.55 -8.19
N LEU A 105 5.07 -2.85 -7.97
CA LEU A 105 3.97 -3.58 -8.61
C LEU A 105 2.59 -3.01 -8.21
N ILE A 106 2.39 -2.67 -6.93
CA ILE A 106 1.13 -2.06 -6.46
C ILE A 106 1.00 -0.63 -6.96
N THR A 107 2.06 0.16 -6.81
CA THR A 107 1.97 1.62 -6.97
C THR A 107 1.92 2.00 -8.45
N THR A 108 2.61 1.25 -9.31
CA THR A 108 2.77 1.58 -10.73
C THR A 108 2.15 0.55 -11.67
N GLY A 109 1.68 -0.60 -11.15
CA GLY A 109 1.17 -1.71 -11.96
C GLY A 109 2.26 -2.45 -12.75
N GLN A 110 3.55 -2.11 -12.55
CA GLN A 110 4.68 -2.72 -13.24
C GLN A 110 5.77 -3.06 -12.23
N SER A 111 6.18 -4.34 -12.16
CA SER A 111 7.30 -4.72 -11.30
C SER A 111 8.61 -4.10 -11.78
N ALA A 112 9.61 -4.03 -10.90
CA ALA A 112 10.97 -3.64 -11.31
C ALA A 112 11.54 -4.60 -12.37
N GLY A 113 11.19 -5.89 -12.28
CA GLY A 113 11.54 -6.91 -13.27
C GLY A 113 10.88 -6.67 -14.64
N ASP A 114 9.60 -6.31 -14.66
CA ASP A 114 8.86 -6.08 -15.90
C ASP A 114 9.38 -4.86 -16.65
N ARG A 115 9.70 -3.77 -15.94
CA ARG A 115 10.36 -2.60 -16.56
C ARG A 115 11.73 -2.93 -17.13
N LYS A 116 12.51 -3.77 -16.44
CA LYS A 116 13.82 -4.19 -16.94
C LYS A 116 13.67 -5.03 -18.22
N ARG A 117 12.75 -5.99 -18.22
CA ARG A 117 12.42 -6.81 -19.40
C ARG A 117 11.93 -5.97 -20.58
N LEU A 118 11.06 -4.99 -20.33
CA LEU A 118 10.57 -4.05 -21.34
C LEU A 118 11.70 -3.19 -21.91
N GLY A 119 12.65 -2.74 -21.08
CA GLY A 119 13.85 -2.04 -21.51
C GLY A 119 14.77 -2.92 -22.38
N GLU A 120 15.08 -4.13 -21.90
CA GLU A 120 15.88 -5.12 -22.64
C GLU A 120 15.24 -5.48 -23.99
N LEU A 121 13.92 -5.66 -24.03
CA LEU A 121 13.16 -5.87 -25.28
C LEU A 121 13.26 -4.66 -26.21
N GLY A 122 13.10 -3.44 -25.68
CA GLY A 122 13.19 -2.21 -26.46
C GLY A 122 14.58 -2.01 -27.08
N ASP A 123 15.64 -2.33 -26.34
CA ASP A 123 17.01 -2.24 -26.83
C ASP A 123 17.31 -3.35 -27.85
N ALA A 124 16.84 -4.58 -27.63
CA ALA A 124 16.95 -5.65 -28.62
C ALA A 124 16.23 -5.33 -29.93
N ILE A 125 15.04 -4.72 -29.87
CA ILE A 125 14.30 -4.28 -31.06
C ILE A 125 15.05 -3.15 -31.79
N LYS A 126 15.64 -2.19 -31.05
CA LYS A 126 16.48 -1.14 -31.64
C LYS A 126 17.72 -1.72 -32.32
N ASP A 127 18.37 -2.72 -31.74
CA ASP A 127 19.54 -3.37 -32.33
C ASP A 127 19.19 -4.09 -33.65
N ILE A 128 18.03 -4.74 -33.70
CA ILE A 128 17.50 -5.37 -34.92
C ILE A 128 17.17 -4.31 -35.99
N LEU A 129 16.49 -3.22 -35.62
CA LEU A 129 16.11 -2.15 -36.55
C LEU A 129 17.29 -1.33 -37.06
N SER A 130 18.34 -1.16 -36.25
CA SER A 130 19.57 -0.45 -36.64
C SER A 130 20.52 -1.29 -37.48
N GLY A 131 20.16 -2.54 -37.81
CA GLY A 131 20.88 -3.35 -38.78
C GLY A 131 22.23 -3.90 -38.28
N LYS A 132 22.47 -3.89 -36.96
CA LYS A 132 23.59 -4.64 -36.38
C LYS A 132 23.30 -6.12 -36.52
N LYS A 133 23.83 -6.72 -37.59
CA LYS A 133 23.81 -8.16 -37.86
C LYS A 133 24.16 -8.94 -36.58
N GLY A 134 23.33 -9.95 -36.32
CA GLY A 134 23.45 -10.85 -35.19
C GLY A 134 24.88 -11.31 -34.93
N GLY A 135 25.32 -11.13 -33.69
CA GLY A 135 26.38 -11.94 -33.14
C GLY A 135 25.89 -13.38 -33.13
N VAL A 136 26.46 -14.20 -33.99
CA VAL A 136 26.29 -15.65 -34.01
C VAL A 136 26.54 -16.16 -32.58
N LEU A 137 25.49 -16.65 -31.93
CA LEU A 137 25.65 -17.51 -30.76
C LEU A 137 26.41 -18.75 -31.24
N ARG A 138 27.71 -18.78 -30.96
CA ARG A 138 28.47 -20.02 -30.99
C ARG A 138 28.10 -20.81 -29.74
N ILE A 139 27.48 -21.95 -29.96
CA ILE A 139 27.33 -23.01 -28.97
C ILE A 139 28.54 -23.91 -29.19
N ASP A 140 29.50 -23.84 -28.27
CA ASP A 140 30.48 -24.88 -28.00
C ASP A 140 30.27 -25.35 -26.54
#